data_AF-A0A3C0VYH1-F1
#
_entry.id   AF-A0A3C0VYH1-F1
#
_cell.length_a   1.000
_cell.length_b   1.000
_cell.length_c   1.000
_cell.angle_alpha   90.00
_cell.angle_beta   90.00
_cell.angle_gamma   90.00
#
_symmetry.space_group_name_H-M   'P 1'
#
loop_
_entity.id
_entity.type
_entity.pdbx_description
1 polymer ?
#
loop_
_entity_poly.entity_id
_entity_poly.type
_entity_poly.pdbx_seq_one_letter_code
_entity_poly.pdbx_strand_id
1 'polypeptide(L)' 'MRPGALRGVTNMDIQVAVLCDAATDYKGKLNLLGTFNSVYTKELPANYPQCSIVLRIVFKRVEEGEHKL' A
#
# COMPACT_ATOMS: atom_id res chain seq x y z
N MET A 1 -9.31 -13.88 -38.48
CA MET A 1 -8.36 -14.79 -37.79
C MET A 1 -7.08 -14.00 -37.51
N ARG A 2 -6.56 -13.78 -36.30
CA ARG A 2 -7.04 -13.95 -34.91
C ARG A 2 -6.75 -12.64 -34.14
N PRO A 3 -7.59 -12.30 -33.15
CA PRO A 3 -7.48 -11.11 -32.31
C PRO A 3 -6.52 -11.36 -31.13
N GLY A 4 -5.52 -10.51 -30.97
CA GLY A 4 -4.63 -10.47 -29.81
C GLY A 4 -5.05 -9.36 -28.87
N ALA A 5 -6.19 -9.54 -28.20
CA ALA A 5 -6.57 -8.72 -27.06
C ALA A 5 -5.48 -8.81 -26.00
N LEU A 6 -4.66 -7.76 -25.86
CA LEU A 6 -3.91 -7.49 -24.64
C LEU A 6 -4.96 -7.18 -23.57
N ARG A 7 -5.41 -8.27 -22.96
CA ARG A 7 -6.38 -8.37 -21.88
C ARG A 7 -5.99 -7.39 -20.79
N GLY A 8 -6.96 -6.55 -20.41
CA GLY A 8 -6.79 -5.39 -19.55
C GLY A 8 -5.98 -5.68 -18.29
N VAL A 9 -4.90 -4.92 -18.16
CA VAL A 9 -4.31 -4.64 -16.87
C VAL A 9 -4.90 -3.30 -16.44
N THR A 10 -6.05 -3.34 -15.79
CA THR A 10 -6.59 -2.18 -15.07
C THR A 10 -5.73 -2.03 -13.81
N ASN A 11 -4.60 -1.37 -13.94
CA ASN A 11 -3.60 -1.33 -12.88
C ASN A 11 -4.04 -0.36 -11.77
N MET A 12 -4.32 -0.94 -10.60
CA MET A 12 -4.43 -0.25 -9.32
C MET A 12 -3.12 0.48 -9.08
N ASP A 13 -3.19 1.78 -8.82
CA ASP A 13 -2.01 2.61 -8.62
C ASP A 13 -1.71 2.77 -7.12
N ILE A 14 -0.71 2.04 -6.65
CA ILE A 14 -0.21 2.16 -5.28
C ILE A 14 0.85 3.26 -5.26
N GLN A 15 0.50 4.41 -4.70
CA GLN A 15 1.40 5.56 -4.63
C GLN A 15 2.27 5.53 -3.38
N VAL A 16 1.78 4.94 -2.28
CA VAL A 16 2.52 4.78 -1.02
C VAL A 16 2.14 3.43 -0.40
N ALA A 17 3.14 2.66 0.02
CA ALA A 17 2.98 1.44 0.82
C ALA A 17 4.22 1.27 1.70
N VAL A 18 4.16 1.75 2.95
CA VAL A 18 5.31 1.79 3.86
C VAL A 18 4.94 1.37 5.28
N LEU A 19 5.93 0.83 5.99
CA LEU A 19 5.89 0.73 7.45
C LEU A 19 6.43 2.03 8.05
N CYS A 20 5.85 2.46 9.16
CA CYS A 20 6.29 3.65 9.87
C CYS A 20 6.03 3.54 11.37
N ASP A 21 6.73 4.33 12.18
CA ASP A 21 6.52 4.34 13.64
C ASP A 21 5.12 4.87 13.99
N ALA A 22 4.69 5.96 13.35
CA ALA A 22 3.35 6.52 13.52
C ALA A 22 2.80 7.17 12.24
N ALA A 23 1.47 7.16 12.11
CA ALA A 23 0.74 7.88 11.07
C ALA A 23 -0.44 8.63 11.66
N THR A 24 -0.66 9.88 11.23
CA THR A 24 -1.75 10.73 11.73
C THR A 24 -2.42 11.48 10.59
N ASP A 25 -3.74 11.58 10.62
CA ASP A 25 -4.46 12.51 9.75
C ASP A 25 -4.47 13.90 10.39
N TYR A 26 -4.06 14.91 9.62
CA TYR A 26 -4.15 16.30 10.01
C TYR A 26 -4.78 17.13 8.88
N LYS A 27 -6.04 17.52 9.07
CA LYS A 27 -6.80 18.33 8.10
C LYS A 27 -6.86 17.69 6.71
N GLY A 28 -7.04 16.36 6.65
CA GLY A 28 -7.07 15.61 5.40
C GLY A 28 -5.69 15.43 4.74
N LYS A 29 -4.60 15.74 5.46
CA LYS A 29 -3.24 15.40 5.07
C LYS A 29 -2.74 14.29 5.99
N LEU A 30 -2.29 13.20 5.38
CA LEU A 30 -1.67 12.11 6.12
C LEU A 30 -0.20 12.44 6.40
N ASN A 31 0.16 12.52 7.68
CA ASN A 31 1.53 12.70 8.13
C ASN A 31 2.11 11.36 8.57
N LEU A 32 3.32 11.08 8.09
CA LEU A 32 4.06 9.87 8.42
C LEU A 32 5.26 10.26 9.29
N LEU A 33 5.50 9.49 10.35
CA LEU A 33 6.66 9.63 11.22
C LEU A 33 7.48 8.35 11.18
N GLY A 34 8.78 8.50 10.88
CA GLY A 34 9.76 7.41 10.97
C GLY A 34 9.41 6.23 10.05
N THR A 35 9.53 6.39 8.74
CA THR A 35 9.35 5.25 7.81
C THR A 35 10.54 4.30 7.87
N PHE A 36 10.28 3.01 7.90
CA PHE A 36 11.32 1.98 7.96
C PHE A 36 10.97 0.78 7.08
N ASN A 37 12.00 0.01 6.72
CA ASN A 37 11.86 -1.23 5.96
C ASN A 37 12.55 -2.43 6.65
N SER A 38 13.24 -2.19 7.76
CA SER A 38 14.05 -3.18 8.45
C SER A 38 13.84 -3.06 9.95
N VAL A 39 13.61 -4.19 10.61
CA VAL A 39 13.51 -4.28 12.07
C VAL A 39 14.70 -5.06 12.58
N TYR A 40 15.48 -4.46 13.48
CA TYR A 40 16.62 -5.11 14.10
C TYR A 40 16.18 -5.81 15.40
N THR A 41 16.40 -7.11 15.48
CA THR A 41 16.19 -7.91 16.70
C THR A 41 17.36 -8.86 16.91
N LYS A 42 17.63 -9.20 18.18
CA LYS A 42 18.65 -10.20 18.55
C LYS A 42 18.10 -11.62 18.46
N GLU A 43 16.80 -11.80 18.72
CA GLU A 43 16.16 -13.10 18.88
C GLU A 43 14.74 -13.04 18.30
N LEU A 44 14.21 -14.16 17.78
CA LEU A 44 12.87 -14.27 17.19
C LEU A 44 12.01 -15.26 17.99
N PRO A 45 10.70 -15.01 18.19
CA PRO A 45 9.90 -13.90 17.67
C PRO A 45 10.13 -12.59 18.44
N ALA A 46 10.19 -11.47 17.71
CA ALA A 46 10.40 -10.14 18.28
C ALA A 46 9.09 -9.35 18.35
N ASN A 47 8.86 -8.64 19.46
CA ASN A 47 7.74 -7.73 19.61
C ASN A 47 8.21 -6.29 19.34
N TYR A 48 7.68 -5.65 18.28
CA TYR A 48 8.05 -4.28 17.91
C TYR A 48 6.98 -3.29 18.43
N PRO A 49 7.35 -2.33 19.28
CA PRO A 49 6.38 -1.55 20.06
C PRO A 49 5.57 -0.54 19.26
N GLN A 50 6.05 -0.06 18.11
CA GLN A 50 5.40 1.00 17.31
C GLN A 50 5.46 0.68 15.81
N CYS A 51 4.60 -0.21 15.32
CA CYS A 51 4.54 -0.55 13.89
C CYS A 51 3.19 -0.11 13.30
N SER A 52 3.20 0.95 12.50
CA SER A 52 2.06 1.42 11.72
C SER A 52 2.28 1.12 10.24
N ILE A 53 1.18 0.95 9.49
CA ILE A 53 1.22 0.73 8.04
C ILE A 53 0.47 1.85 7.36
N VAL A 54 1.08 2.45 6.34
CA VAL A 54 0.46 3.50 5.52
C VAL A 54 0.33 3.02 4.09
N LEU A 55 -0.91 3.04 3.59
CA LEU A 55 -1.22 2.77 2.19
C LEU A 55 -1.95 3.95 1.57
N ARG A 56 -1.52 4.35 0.36
CA ARG A 56 -2.24 5.26 -0.51
C ARG A 56 -2.46 4.61 -1.85
N ILE A 57 -3.72 4.27 -2.10
CA ILE A 57 -4.17 3.60 -3.32
C ILE A 57 -5.03 4.60 -4.09
N VAL A 58 -4.75 4.76 -5.37
CA VAL A 58 -5.53 5.61 -6.27
C VAL A 58 -6.24 4.72 -7.28
N PHE A 59 -7.56 4.79 -7.25
CA PHE A 59 -8.41 4.04 -8.16
C PHE A 59 -8.73 4.87 -9.40
N LYS A 60 -8.63 4.24 -10.58
CA LYS A 60 -9.07 4.82 -11.85
C LYS A 60 -10.48 4.35 -12.16
N ARG A 61 -11.28 5.16 -12.85
CA ARG A 61 -12.65 4.79 -13.27
C ARG A 61 -12.72 3.50 -14.09
N VAL A 62 -11.65 3.16 -14.81
CA VAL A 62 -11.57 1.89 -15.57
C VAL A 62 -11.54 0.65 -14.67
N GLU A 63 -11.32 0.84 -13.37
CA GLU A 63 -11.33 -0.21 -12.34
C GLU A 63 -12.71 -0.38 -11.69
N GLU A 64 -13.68 0.48 -12.02
CA GLU A 64 -15.06 0.33 -11.58
C GLU A 64 -15.69 -0.88 -12.31
N GLY A 65 -15.95 -1.97 -11.58
CA GLY A 65 -16.55 -3.19 -12.10
C GLY A 65 -16.27 -4.40 -11.19
N GLU A 66 -16.99 -5.50 -11.39
CA GLU A 66 -16.67 -6.76 -10.69
C GLU A 66 -15.33 -7.32 -11.16
N HIS A 67 -14.30 -7.21 -10.31
CA HIS A 67 -13.11 -8.03 -10.45
C HIS A 67 -13.38 -9.39 -9.79
N LYS A 68 -13.41 -10.45 -10.61
CA LYS A 68 -13.46 -11.83 -10.10
C LYS A 68 -12.16 -12.12 -9.34
N LEU A 69 -12.31 -12.47 -8.07
CA LEU A 69 -11.24 -12.94 -7.18
C LEU A 69 -10.63 -14.26 -7.70
#